data_AF-A0A922HSA7-F1
#
_entry.id   AF-A0A922HSA7-F1
#
_cell.length_a   1.000
_cell.length_b   1.000
_cell.length_c   1.000
_cell.angle_alpha   90.00
_cell.angle_beta   90.00
_cell.angle_gamma   90.00
#
_symmetry.space_group_name_H-M   'P 1'
#
loop_
_entity.id
_entity.type
_entity.pdbx_description
1 polymer ?
#
loop_
_entity_poly.entity_id
_entity_poly.type
_entity_poly.pdbx_seq_one_letter_code
_entity_poly.pdbx_strand_id
1 'polypeptide(L)'
;MSLKNQQQQIHEIRSIVLEQYEKHPELYDSIDIEWIQNDDWPIEECIHYDGNELLFIRVKCYYKIRLREQIFRNFILFQMERCLHRSHGHGITMIVDFNGFSYANIDLDFIIWGAKLLTKFCPKSLKRIVCYDMSRIVIPFYNIFKRLLSDEIQQRLRFWNDDEIFKYIDRNNLPRYLGGTCHHYRNVPTECQSIIDYGHDHDWSDNDIGHILKLIKPNLDESEMFECSKE
;
A
#
# COMPACT_ATOMS: atom_id res chain seq x y z
N MET A 1 -19.33 8.17 10.26
CA MET A 1 -19.36 7.89 11.71
C MET A 1 -20.23 8.94 12.38
N SER A 2 -21.04 8.61 13.39
CA SER A 2 -21.81 9.63 14.12
C SER A 2 -20.86 10.51 14.94
N LEU A 3 -21.03 11.83 14.92
CA LEU A 3 -20.27 12.80 15.75
C LEU A 3 -20.22 12.41 17.23
N LYS A 4 -21.28 11.75 17.73
CA LYS A 4 -21.34 11.26 19.12
C LYS A 4 -20.37 10.10 19.42
N ASN A 5 -19.97 9.32 18.41
CA ASN A 5 -19.04 8.20 18.57
C ASN A 5 -17.58 8.68 18.61
N GLN A 6 -17.22 9.65 17.78
CA GLN A 6 -15.86 10.20 17.70
C GLN A 6 -15.45 10.92 19.00
N GLN A 7 -16.32 11.77 19.54
CA GLN A 7 -16.04 12.48 20.79
C GLN A 7 -15.88 11.53 22.00
N GLN A 8 -16.58 10.39 21.98
CA GLN A 8 -16.44 9.38 23.01
C GLN A 8 -15.07 8.65 22.91
N GLN A 9 -14.60 8.37 21.69
CA GLN A 9 -13.29 7.77 21.44
C GLN A 9 -12.13 8.71 21.80
N ILE A 10 -12.25 10.00 21.47
CA ILE A 10 -11.28 11.03 21.87
C ILE A 10 -11.15 11.06 23.39
N HIS A 11 -12.28 11.05 24.11
CA HIS A 11 -12.28 11.07 25.57
C HIS A 11 -11.63 9.81 26.18
N GLU A 12 -11.91 8.63 25.63
CA GLU A 12 -11.35 7.36 26.10
C GLU A 12 -9.83 7.32 25.92
N ILE A 13 -9.33 7.68 24.74
CA ILE A 13 -7.89 7.69 24.44
C ILE A 13 -7.17 8.73 25.29
N ARG A 14 -7.72 9.94 25.42
CA ARG A 14 -7.18 10.99 26.30
C ARG A 14 -7.03 10.50 27.73
N SER A 15 -8.05 9.81 28.25
CA SER A 15 -8.05 9.31 29.62
C SER A 15 -6.95 8.26 29.84
N ILE A 16 -6.78 7.33 28.90
CA ILE A 16 -5.73 6.30 28.97
C ILE A 16 -4.33 6.94 28.96
N VAL A 17 -4.07 7.89 28.05
CA VAL A 17 -2.74 8.52 27.94
C VAL A 17 -2.40 9.30 29.21
N LEU A 18 -3.36 10.05 29.76
CA LEU A 18 -3.14 10.82 30.99
C LEU A 18 -2.93 9.90 32.21
N GLU A 19 -3.65 8.78 32.31
CA GLU A 19 -3.43 7.80 33.39
C GLU A 19 -2.04 7.14 33.31
N GLN A 20 -1.54 6.87 32.10
CA GLN A 20 -0.18 6.34 31.91
C GLN A 20 0.89 7.39 32.23
N TYR A 21 0.66 8.65 31.84
CA TYR A 21 1.55 9.76 32.17
C TYR A 21 1.67 9.98 33.68
N GLU A 22 0.57 9.88 34.44
CA GLU A 22 0.61 9.95 35.90
C GLU A 22 1.48 8.86 36.53
N LYS A 23 1.47 7.65 35.95
CA LYS A 23 2.25 6.50 36.44
C LYS A 23 3.72 6.55 36.02
N HIS A 24 4.00 7.08 34.83
CA HIS A 24 5.31 7.05 34.17
C HIS A 24 5.62 8.37 33.45
N PRO A 25 5.75 9.50 34.16
CA PRO A 25 5.93 10.80 33.54
C PRO A 25 7.24 10.93 32.74
N GLU A 26 8.23 10.09 33.02
CA GLU A 26 9.52 10.03 32.31
C GLU A 26 9.43 9.53 30.87
N LEU A 27 8.32 8.89 30.49
CA LEU A 27 8.14 8.31 29.15
C LEU A 27 7.53 9.29 28.14
N TYR A 28 7.15 10.49 28.57
CA TYR A 28 6.39 11.45 27.77
C TYR A 28 7.03 12.83 27.80
N ASP A 29 6.98 13.55 26.68
CA ASP A 29 7.35 14.97 26.65
C ASP A 29 6.20 15.81 27.22
N SER A 30 6.53 16.81 28.04
CA SER A 30 5.55 17.74 28.63
C SER A 30 4.73 18.50 27.59
N ILE A 31 5.31 18.77 26.40
CA ILE A 31 4.64 19.47 25.31
C ILE A 31 3.54 18.59 24.70
N ASP A 32 3.82 17.30 24.50
CA ASP A 32 2.85 16.35 23.95
C ASP A 32 1.65 16.16 24.89
N ILE A 33 1.90 16.14 26.20
CA ILE A 33 0.83 16.05 27.21
C ILE A 33 -0.01 17.33 27.25
N GLU A 34 0.61 18.50 27.16
CA GLU A 34 -0.10 19.78 27.08
C GLU A 34 -1.02 19.81 25.85
N TRP A 35 -0.56 19.32 24.70
CA TRP A 35 -1.37 19.23 23.49
C TRP A 35 -2.51 18.22 23.63
N ILE A 36 -2.25 17.03 24.18
CA ILE A 36 -3.29 16.01 24.42
C ILE A 36 -4.37 16.53 25.39
N GLN A 37 -4.02 17.38 26.35
CA GLN A 37 -4.98 17.98 27.28
C GLN A 37 -5.84 19.08 26.66
N ASN A 38 -5.27 19.89 25.76
CA ASN A 38 -5.87 21.13 25.31
C ASN A 38 -6.35 21.12 23.85
N ASP A 39 -5.93 20.13 23.06
CA ASP A 39 -6.27 20.00 21.66
C ASP A 39 -6.80 18.58 21.37
N ASP A 40 -7.91 18.50 20.63
CA ASP A 40 -8.44 17.24 20.12
C ASP A 40 -7.62 16.78 18.90
N TRP A 41 -6.98 17.70 18.15
CA TRP A 41 -6.26 17.41 16.90
C TRP A 41 -5.23 16.26 17.00
N PRO A 42 -4.34 16.19 18.01
CA PRO A 42 -3.38 15.09 18.11
C PRO A 42 -4.04 13.72 18.34
N ILE A 43 -5.17 13.72 19.06
CA ILE A 43 -5.94 12.52 19.37
C ILE A 43 -6.80 12.13 18.16
N GLU A 44 -7.36 13.10 17.46
CA GLU A 44 -8.05 12.91 16.19
C GLU A 44 -7.09 12.35 15.14
N GLU A 45 -5.86 12.87 15.05
CA GLU A 45 -4.80 12.32 14.20
C GLU A 45 -4.49 10.88 14.61
N CYS A 46 -4.40 10.54 15.91
CA CYS A 46 -4.22 9.16 16.36
C CYS A 46 -5.45 8.24 16.13
N ILE A 47 -6.66 8.80 16.07
CA ILE A 47 -7.91 8.08 15.79
C ILE A 47 -8.06 7.78 14.30
N HIS A 48 -7.54 8.66 13.43
CA HIS A 48 -7.65 8.56 11.97
C HIS A 48 -6.39 8.01 11.30
N TYR A 49 -5.22 8.15 11.92
CA TYR A 49 -3.92 7.67 11.44
C TYR A 49 -3.49 6.43 12.20
N ASP A 50 -3.55 5.28 11.52
CA ASP A 50 -3.07 3.99 12.02
C ASP A 50 -1.55 3.92 12.26
N GLY A 51 -0.79 5.00 12.02
CA GLY A 51 0.69 5.01 12.12
C GLY A 51 1.42 4.25 11.01
N ASN A 52 0.68 3.43 10.27
CA ASN A 52 1.24 2.43 9.37
C ASN A 52 1.80 3.07 8.10
N GLU A 53 3.00 2.65 7.73
CA GLU A 53 3.55 2.91 6.41
C GLU A 53 2.65 2.26 5.33
N LEU A 54 2.35 3.01 4.28
CA LEU A 54 1.49 2.54 3.19
C LEU A 54 2.32 1.95 2.05
N LEU A 55 2.00 0.71 1.67
CA LEU A 55 2.56 0.06 0.48
C LEU A 55 1.46 -0.12 -0.57
N PHE A 56 1.52 0.63 -1.66
CA PHE A 56 0.56 0.53 -2.76
C PHE A 56 1.04 -0.46 -3.84
N ILE A 57 0.17 -1.37 -4.25
CA ILE A 57 0.40 -2.34 -5.34
C ILE A 57 -0.76 -2.22 -6.32
N ARG A 58 -0.48 -1.78 -7.54
CA ARG A 58 -1.48 -1.67 -8.62
C ARG A 58 -1.42 -2.91 -9.50
N VAL A 59 -2.40 -3.80 -9.40
CA VAL A 59 -2.32 -5.07 -10.14
C VAL A 59 -2.52 -4.90 -11.64
N LYS A 60 -3.18 -3.81 -12.09
CA LYS A 60 -3.32 -3.50 -13.52
C LYS A 60 -1.97 -3.24 -14.22
N CYS A 61 -0.95 -2.82 -13.47
CA CYS A 61 0.38 -2.53 -14.00
C CYS A 61 1.25 -3.81 -14.14
N TYR A 62 0.77 -4.94 -13.63
CA TYR A 62 1.47 -6.22 -13.72
C TYR A 62 1.00 -7.01 -14.94
N TYR A 63 1.95 -7.49 -15.73
CA TYR A 63 1.71 -8.41 -16.84
C TYR A 63 2.65 -9.59 -16.72
N LYS A 64 2.14 -10.80 -16.98
CA LYS A 64 2.96 -12.00 -17.03
C LYS A 64 3.93 -11.93 -18.21
N ILE A 65 5.18 -11.58 -17.92
CA ILE A 65 6.28 -11.52 -18.88
C ILE A 65 7.43 -12.30 -18.29
N ARG A 66 7.77 -13.43 -18.92
CA ARG A 66 8.79 -14.37 -18.44
C ARG A 66 10.15 -13.69 -18.22
N LEU A 67 10.55 -12.80 -19.13
CA LEU A 67 11.84 -12.10 -19.05
C LEU A 67 11.97 -11.16 -17.84
N ARG A 68 10.84 -10.71 -17.26
CA ARG A 68 10.83 -9.74 -16.15
C ARG A 68 10.36 -10.32 -14.82
N GLU A 69 10.01 -11.61 -14.80
CA GLU A 69 9.36 -12.21 -13.64
C GLU A 69 10.21 -12.07 -12.37
N GLN A 70 11.50 -12.42 -12.46
CA GLN A 70 12.42 -12.31 -11.33
C GLN A 70 12.65 -10.85 -10.91
N ILE A 71 12.78 -9.95 -11.88
CA ILE A 71 12.99 -8.51 -11.63
C ILE A 71 11.79 -7.94 -10.87
N PHE A 72 10.57 -8.27 -11.29
CA PHE A 72 9.36 -7.80 -10.63
C PHE A 72 9.20 -8.37 -9.22
N ARG A 73 9.52 -9.66 -9.01
CA ARG A 73 9.53 -10.25 -7.66
C ARG A 73 10.53 -9.55 -6.74
N ASN A 74 11.74 -9.31 -7.22
CA ASN A 74 12.77 -8.58 -6.47
C ASN A 74 12.32 -7.15 -6.17
N PHE A 75 11.69 -6.48 -7.12
CA PHE A 75 11.13 -5.14 -6.92
C PHE A 75 10.08 -5.12 -5.80
N ILE A 76 9.13 -6.06 -5.79
CA ILE A 76 8.12 -6.14 -4.72
C ILE A 76 8.78 -6.37 -3.35
N LEU A 77 9.76 -7.28 -3.26
CA LEU A 77 10.51 -7.52 -2.02
C LEU A 77 11.23 -6.25 -1.54
N PHE A 78 11.89 -5.55 -2.45
CA PHE A 78 12.58 -4.30 -2.16
C PHE A 78 11.62 -3.21 -1.67
N GLN A 79 10.45 -3.06 -2.30
CA GLN A 79 9.44 -2.09 -1.82
C GLN A 79 8.92 -2.45 -0.44
N MET A 80 8.67 -3.74 -0.17
CA MET A 80 8.28 -4.20 1.17
C MET A 80 9.36 -3.88 2.21
N GLU A 81 10.62 -4.17 1.93
CA GLU A 81 11.75 -3.87 2.82
C GLU A 81 11.89 -2.37 3.10
N ARG A 82 11.77 -1.52 2.07
CA ARG A 82 11.79 -0.07 2.26
C ARG A 82 10.65 0.43 3.13
N CYS A 83 9.43 -0.07 2.91
CA CYS A 83 8.30 0.26 3.77
C CYS A 83 8.54 -0.22 5.21
N LEU A 84 9.19 -1.37 5.40
CA LEU A 84 9.53 -1.86 6.74
C LEU A 84 10.47 -0.89 7.46
N HIS A 85 11.51 -0.44 6.78
CA HIS A 85 12.45 0.54 7.35
C HIS A 85 11.78 1.88 7.68
N ARG A 86 10.92 2.39 6.79
CA ARG A 86 10.21 3.67 7.01
C ARG A 86 9.10 3.58 8.05
N SER A 87 8.57 2.39 8.31
CA SER A 87 7.51 2.23 9.31
C SER A 87 7.95 2.58 10.73
N HIS A 88 9.26 2.59 11.02
CA HIS A 88 9.81 2.85 12.35
C HIS A 88 9.12 2.03 13.47
N GLY A 89 8.65 0.83 13.15
CA GLY A 89 7.97 -0.08 14.10
C GLY A 89 6.44 0.05 14.16
N HIS A 90 5.83 1.09 13.58
CA HIS A 90 4.37 1.29 13.60
C HIS A 90 3.62 0.20 12.81
N GLY A 91 4.21 -0.26 11.72
CA GLY A 91 3.67 -1.32 10.89
C GLY A 91 3.48 -0.90 9.44
N ILE A 92 2.99 -1.83 8.63
CA ILE A 92 2.69 -1.61 7.21
C ILE A 92 1.23 -1.96 6.94
N THR A 93 0.56 -1.11 6.18
CA THR A 93 -0.69 -1.45 5.50
C THR A 93 -0.43 -1.57 4.00
N MET A 94 -0.64 -2.77 3.46
CA MET A 94 -0.53 -3.02 2.03
C MET A 94 -1.89 -2.76 1.37
N ILE A 95 -1.91 -1.92 0.33
CA ILE A 95 -3.10 -1.59 -0.45
C ILE A 95 -2.92 -2.18 -1.84
N VAL A 96 -3.65 -3.25 -2.11
CA VAL A 96 -3.69 -3.94 -3.40
C VAL A 96 -4.88 -3.39 -4.18
N ASP A 97 -4.57 -2.51 -5.13
CA ASP A 97 -5.52 -1.82 -6.01
C ASP A 97 -5.87 -2.71 -7.22
N PHE A 98 -7.12 -3.21 -7.23
CA PHE A 98 -7.68 -4.04 -8.30
C PHE A 98 -8.43 -3.26 -9.38
N ASN A 99 -8.48 -1.93 -9.30
CA ASN A 99 -9.08 -1.13 -10.36
C ASN A 99 -8.32 -1.35 -11.67
N GLY A 100 -9.05 -1.61 -12.76
CA GLY A 100 -8.48 -1.91 -14.08
C GLY A 100 -7.87 -3.31 -14.22
N PHE A 101 -8.04 -4.21 -13.25
CA PHE A 101 -7.64 -5.61 -13.40
C PHE A 101 -8.39 -6.28 -14.55
N SER A 102 -7.65 -7.01 -15.39
CA SER A 102 -8.16 -7.68 -16.58
C SER A 102 -7.56 -9.09 -16.73
N TYR A 103 -8.02 -9.84 -17.73
CA TYR A 103 -7.46 -11.16 -18.04
C TYR A 103 -5.95 -11.13 -18.36
N ALA A 104 -5.44 -10.02 -18.90
CA ALA A 104 -4.02 -9.87 -19.22
C ALA A 104 -3.11 -9.79 -17.98
N ASN A 105 -3.69 -9.55 -16.79
CA ASN A 105 -2.98 -9.42 -15.53
C ASN A 105 -2.96 -10.75 -14.73
N ILE A 106 -3.66 -11.79 -15.19
CA ILE A 106 -3.76 -13.06 -14.46
C ILE A 106 -2.44 -13.81 -14.54
N ASP A 107 -1.86 -14.09 -13.38
CA ASP A 107 -0.74 -15.03 -13.23
C ASP A 107 -0.89 -15.86 -11.95
N LEU A 108 -1.28 -17.13 -12.12
CA LEU A 108 -1.43 -18.06 -11.00
C LEU A 108 -0.11 -18.35 -10.30
N ASP A 109 1.01 -18.38 -11.02
CA ASP A 109 2.33 -18.63 -10.43
C ASP A 109 2.72 -17.46 -9.51
N PHE A 110 2.43 -16.24 -9.95
CA PHE A 110 2.65 -15.03 -9.15
C PHE A 110 1.73 -14.98 -7.93
N ILE A 111 0.46 -15.38 -8.06
CA ILE A 111 -0.48 -15.49 -6.93
C ILE A 111 0.03 -16.50 -5.90
N ILE A 112 0.46 -17.68 -6.34
CA ILE A 112 1.02 -18.73 -5.46
C ILE A 112 2.30 -18.24 -4.78
N TRP A 113 3.18 -17.56 -5.54
CA TRP A 113 4.40 -16.97 -5.00
C TRP A 113 4.09 -15.91 -3.92
N GLY A 114 3.16 -14.98 -4.20
CA GLY A 114 2.76 -13.93 -3.26
C GLY A 114 2.11 -14.49 -1.99
N ALA A 115 1.27 -15.53 -2.12
CA ALA A 115 0.71 -16.21 -0.95
C ALA A 115 1.80 -16.88 -0.11
N LYS A 116 2.79 -17.54 -0.75
CA LYS A 116 3.93 -18.13 -0.03
C LYS A 116 4.79 -17.06 0.65
N LEU A 117 5.00 -15.92 -0.02
CA LEU A 117 5.74 -14.80 0.55
C LEU A 117 5.08 -14.33 1.85
N LEU A 118 3.76 -14.13 1.83
CA LEU A 118 3.01 -13.70 3.01
C LEU A 118 2.89 -14.80 4.08
N THR A 119 2.74 -16.07 3.71
CA THR A 119 2.61 -17.13 4.73
C THR A 119 3.95 -17.44 5.41
N LYS A 120 5.08 -17.35 4.69
CA LYS A 120 6.40 -17.78 5.21
C LYS A 120 7.29 -16.64 5.69
N PHE A 121 7.19 -15.49 5.05
CA PHE A 121 8.12 -14.38 5.23
C PHE A 121 7.40 -13.07 5.54
N CYS A 122 6.09 -13.11 5.85
CA CYS A 122 5.38 -11.90 6.23
C CYS A 122 5.98 -11.31 7.50
N PRO A 123 6.41 -10.05 7.45
CA PRO A 123 6.93 -9.39 8.62
C PRO A 123 5.80 -9.20 9.63
N LYS A 124 6.08 -9.37 10.93
CA LYS A 124 5.09 -9.14 12.00
C LYS A 124 4.47 -7.73 11.95
N SER A 125 5.19 -6.78 11.36
CA SER A 125 4.76 -5.41 11.13
C SER A 125 3.67 -5.25 10.07
N LEU A 126 3.41 -6.23 9.20
CA LEU A 126 2.29 -6.13 8.25
C LEU A 126 0.96 -6.19 9.01
N LYS A 127 0.30 -5.05 9.24
CA LYS A 127 -0.94 -4.98 10.03
C LYS A 127 -2.16 -5.36 9.21
N ARG A 128 -2.18 -4.97 7.92
CA ARG A 128 -3.35 -5.09 7.07
C ARG A 128 -2.97 -5.32 5.61
N ILE A 129 -3.76 -6.13 4.93
CA ILE A 129 -3.76 -6.26 3.47
C ILE A 129 -5.15 -5.86 2.99
N VAL A 130 -5.22 -4.72 2.32
CA VAL A 130 -6.45 -4.15 1.77
C VAL A 130 -6.57 -4.58 0.32
N CYS A 131 -7.63 -5.31 -0.01
CA CYS A 131 -8.07 -5.53 -1.38
C CYS A 131 -9.02 -4.39 -1.76
N TYR A 132 -8.51 -3.42 -2.51
CA TYR A 132 -9.26 -2.24 -2.92
C TYR A 132 -9.90 -2.44 -4.30
N ASP A 133 -11.18 -2.05 -4.41
CA ASP A 133 -11.98 -2.08 -5.64
C ASP A 133 -11.95 -3.43 -6.39
N MET A 134 -12.28 -4.51 -5.67
CA MET A 134 -12.34 -5.85 -6.25
C MET A 134 -13.55 -6.03 -7.18
N SER A 135 -13.27 -6.11 -8.48
CA SER A 135 -14.26 -6.48 -9.49
C SER A 135 -14.58 -7.98 -9.48
N ARG A 136 -15.69 -8.38 -10.11
CA ARG A 136 -16.17 -9.78 -10.14
C ARG A 136 -15.15 -10.77 -10.74
N ILE A 137 -14.34 -10.30 -11.71
CA ILE A 137 -13.31 -11.12 -12.36
C ILE A 137 -12.18 -11.51 -11.40
N VAL A 138 -11.94 -10.73 -10.35
CA VAL A 138 -10.86 -10.97 -9.37
C VAL A 138 -11.23 -12.07 -8.38
N ILE A 139 -12.53 -12.23 -8.06
CA ILE A 139 -13.02 -13.09 -6.97
C ILE A 139 -12.49 -14.53 -7.04
N PRO A 140 -12.48 -15.23 -8.19
CA PRO A 140 -11.95 -16.60 -8.26
C PRO A 140 -10.46 -16.68 -7.87
N PHE A 141 -9.65 -15.73 -8.32
CA PHE A 141 -8.22 -15.68 -8.06
C PHE A 141 -7.91 -15.29 -6.62
N TYR A 142 -8.67 -14.33 -6.08
CA TYR A 142 -8.64 -14.00 -4.66
C TYR A 142 -8.96 -15.24 -3.79
N ASN A 143 -9.95 -16.04 -4.17
CA ASN A 143 -10.28 -17.26 -3.41
C ASN A 143 -9.17 -18.30 -3.45
N ILE A 144 -8.44 -18.42 -4.57
CA ILE A 144 -7.23 -19.26 -4.65
C ILE A 144 -6.17 -18.72 -3.71
N PHE A 145 -5.87 -17.42 -3.81
CA PHE A 145 -4.89 -16.74 -2.96
C PHE A 145 -5.20 -16.93 -1.48
N LYS A 146 -6.44 -16.63 -1.05
CA LYS A 146 -6.91 -16.75 0.34
C LYS A 146 -6.69 -18.16 0.90
N ARG A 147 -7.00 -19.21 0.13
CA ARG A 147 -6.82 -20.62 0.55
C ARG A 147 -5.36 -21.02 0.79
N LEU A 148 -4.41 -20.28 0.19
CA LEU A 148 -2.97 -20.51 0.36
C LEU A 148 -2.38 -19.75 1.55
N LEU A 149 -3.16 -18.87 2.18
CA LEU A 149 -2.74 -18.08 3.34
C LEU A 149 -3.03 -18.84 4.65
N SER A 150 -2.18 -18.64 5.66
CA SER A 150 -2.49 -19.04 7.04
C SER A 150 -3.68 -18.24 7.60
N ASP A 151 -4.39 -18.81 8.57
CA ASP A 151 -5.54 -18.16 9.21
C ASP A 151 -5.19 -16.79 9.80
N GLU A 152 -3.99 -16.65 10.37
CA GLU A 152 -3.47 -15.39 10.89
C GLU A 152 -3.41 -14.30 9.80
N ILE A 153 -2.90 -14.62 8.61
CA ILE A 153 -2.83 -13.65 7.51
C ILE A 153 -4.21 -13.39 6.93
N GLN A 154 -5.08 -14.41 6.85
CA GLN A 154 -6.45 -14.22 6.41
C GLN A 154 -7.21 -13.22 7.29
N GLN A 155 -6.96 -13.21 8.60
CA GLN A 155 -7.55 -12.24 9.53
C GLN A 155 -7.06 -10.81 9.34
N ARG A 156 -5.97 -10.59 8.58
CA ARG A 156 -5.44 -9.26 8.22
C ARG A 156 -6.01 -8.73 6.90
N LEU A 157 -6.76 -9.56 6.15
CA LEU A 157 -7.41 -9.15 4.90
C LEU A 157 -8.58 -8.20 5.18
N ARG A 158 -8.64 -7.09 4.46
CA ARG A 158 -9.75 -6.13 4.47
C ARG A 158 -10.16 -5.82 3.03
N PHE A 159 -11.40 -5.41 2.84
CA PHE A 159 -11.94 -5.03 1.54
C PHE A 159 -12.45 -3.62 1.63
N TRP A 160 -11.89 -2.74 0.81
CA TRP A 160 -12.26 -1.33 0.78
C TRP A 160 -12.68 -0.93 -0.64
N ASN A 161 -13.48 0.12 -0.71
CA ASN A 161 -13.85 0.85 -1.91
C ASN A 161 -13.66 2.35 -1.64
N ASP A 162 -14.13 3.20 -2.54
CA ASP A 162 -14.03 4.66 -2.40
C ASP A 162 -14.65 5.16 -1.08
N ASP A 163 -15.79 4.62 -0.67
CA ASP A 163 -16.46 5.03 0.56
C ASP A 163 -15.68 4.62 1.81
N GLU A 164 -14.97 3.49 1.78
CA GLU A 164 -14.21 2.96 2.91
C GLU A 164 -12.82 3.56 3.03
N ILE A 165 -12.08 3.72 1.93
CA ILE A 165 -10.66 4.09 1.98
C ILE A 165 -10.43 5.44 2.67
N PHE A 166 -11.31 6.42 2.43
CA PHE A 166 -11.22 7.75 3.05
C PHE A 166 -11.63 7.78 4.53
N LYS A 167 -12.14 6.67 5.09
CA LYS A 167 -12.38 6.53 6.53
C LYS A 167 -11.12 6.13 7.31
N TYR A 168 -10.10 5.63 6.61
CA TYR A 168 -8.89 5.07 7.21
C TYR A 168 -7.61 5.77 6.75
N ILE A 169 -7.65 6.51 5.64
CA ILE A 169 -6.49 7.19 5.07
C ILE A 169 -6.92 8.57 4.58
N ASP A 170 -6.26 9.60 5.10
CA ASP A 170 -6.45 10.96 4.63
C ASP A 170 -6.12 11.12 3.14
N ARG A 171 -6.87 12.00 2.48
CA ARG A 171 -6.69 12.26 1.05
C ARG A 171 -5.27 12.69 0.69
N ASN A 172 -4.61 13.48 1.53
CA ASN A 172 -3.22 13.92 1.34
C ASN A 172 -2.19 12.78 1.36
N ASN A 173 -2.55 11.64 1.95
CA ASN A 173 -1.74 10.42 2.04
C ASN A 173 -2.11 9.40 0.94
N LEU A 174 -3.13 9.67 0.13
CA LEU A 174 -3.55 8.83 -0.98
C LEU A 174 -3.06 9.35 -2.34
N PRO A 175 -2.61 8.46 -3.24
CA PRO A 175 -2.34 8.81 -4.63
C PRO A 175 -3.56 9.39 -5.36
N ARG A 176 -3.33 10.27 -6.35
CA ARG A 176 -4.43 10.87 -7.16
C ARG A 176 -5.26 9.82 -7.90
N TYR A 177 -4.64 8.71 -8.32
CA TYR A 177 -5.38 7.63 -9.00
C TYR A 177 -6.33 6.85 -8.07
N LEU A 178 -6.26 7.06 -6.75
CA LEU A 178 -7.21 6.57 -5.74
C LEU A 178 -8.10 7.72 -5.20
N GLY A 179 -8.18 8.86 -5.90
CA GLY A 179 -8.97 10.02 -5.48
C GLY A 179 -8.35 10.84 -4.34
N GLY A 180 -7.07 10.63 -4.04
CA GLY A 180 -6.31 11.43 -3.09
C GLY A 180 -5.66 12.68 -3.69
N THR A 181 -4.86 13.36 -2.88
CA THR A 181 -4.14 14.60 -3.22
C THR A 181 -2.62 14.48 -2.99
N CYS A 182 -2.10 13.32 -2.58
CA CYS A 182 -0.66 13.10 -2.46
C CYS A 182 0.03 13.35 -3.82
N HIS A 183 1.27 13.84 -3.82
CA HIS A 183 2.09 13.98 -5.04
C HIS A 183 3.37 13.14 -5.00
N HIS A 184 3.75 12.62 -3.84
CA HIS A 184 5.05 12.00 -3.58
C HIS A 184 5.06 10.46 -3.74
N TYR A 185 4.19 9.91 -4.59
CA TYR A 185 4.11 8.46 -4.86
C TYR A 185 4.75 8.05 -6.19
N ARG A 186 5.35 8.99 -6.95
CA ARG A 186 5.94 8.75 -8.28
C ARG A 186 7.45 8.98 -8.34
N ASN A 187 8.18 8.43 -7.38
CA ASN A 187 9.63 8.53 -7.38
C ASN A 187 10.24 7.37 -8.18
N VAL A 188 10.61 7.65 -9.43
CA VAL A 188 11.53 6.79 -10.18
C VAL A 188 12.95 7.13 -9.71
N PRO A 189 13.78 6.16 -9.28
CA PRO A 189 15.18 6.43 -8.96
C PRO A 189 15.89 7.13 -10.13
N THR A 190 16.70 8.16 -9.85
CA THR A 190 17.37 9.00 -10.87
C THR A 190 18.35 8.25 -11.77
N GLU A 191 18.72 7.03 -11.40
CA GLU A 191 19.63 6.14 -12.14
C GLU A 191 18.90 4.89 -12.65
N CYS A 192 17.57 4.91 -12.70
CA CYS A 192 16.82 3.77 -13.21
C CYS A 192 17.06 3.61 -14.71
N GLN A 193 17.73 2.53 -15.09
CA GLN A 193 17.93 2.15 -16.48
C GLN A 193 16.57 1.98 -17.19
N SER A 194 16.50 2.39 -18.46
CA SER A 194 15.31 2.16 -19.27
C SER A 194 15.12 0.67 -19.54
N ILE A 195 13.89 0.24 -19.83
CA ILE A 195 13.64 -1.17 -20.19
C ILE A 195 14.32 -1.56 -21.51
N ILE A 196 14.62 -0.58 -22.36
CA ILE A 196 15.33 -0.78 -23.63
C ILE A 196 16.79 -1.12 -23.33
N ASP A 197 17.48 -0.24 -22.59
CA ASP A 197 18.90 -0.44 -22.27
C ASP A 197 19.07 -1.70 -21.42
N TYR A 198 18.20 -1.91 -20.42
CA TYR A 198 18.23 -3.12 -19.59
C TYR A 198 18.04 -4.38 -20.43
N GLY A 199 17.11 -4.34 -21.40
CA GLY A 199 16.85 -5.45 -22.30
C GLY A 199 18.06 -5.79 -23.16
N HIS A 200 18.73 -4.78 -23.73
CA HIS A 200 19.94 -4.99 -24.52
C HIS A 200 21.12 -5.52 -23.68
N ASP A 201 21.31 -5.02 -22.45
CA ASP A 201 22.35 -5.50 -21.53
C ASP A 201 22.15 -6.97 -21.10
N HIS A 202 20.94 -7.51 -21.28
CA HIS A 202 20.57 -8.88 -20.94
C HIS A 202 20.22 -9.73 -22.17
N ASP A 203 20.66 -9.33 -23.37
CA ASP A 203 20.49 -10.04 -24.64
C ASP A 203 19.03 -10.30 -25.04
N TRP A 204 18.09 -9.42 -24.66
CA TRP A 204 16.70 -9.51 -25.13
C TRP A 204 16.59 -9.05 -26.57
N SER A 205 15.71 -9.69 -27.34
CA SER A 205 15.47 -9.28 -28.72
C SER A 205 14.66 -7.98 -28.79
N ASP A 206 14.86 -7.20 -29.87
CA ASP A 206 14.06 -5.99 -30.14
C ASP A 206 12.55 -6.28 -30.15
N ASN A 207 12.18 -7.48 -30.61
CA ASN A 207 10.79 -7.91 -30.62
C ASN A 207 10.24 -8.12 -29.19
N ASP A 208 11.03 -8.71 -28.29
CA ASP A 208 10.64 -8.88 -26.90
C ASP A 208 10.52 -7.51 -26.20
N ILE A 209 11.50 -6.63 -26.40
CA ILE A 209 11.49 -5.26 -25.87
C ILE A 209 10.26 -4.50 -26.40
N GLY A 210 10.00 -4.57 -27.70
CA GLY A 210 8.84 -3.93 -28.33
C GLY A 210 7.51 -4.47 -27.81
N HIS A 211 7.40 -5.78 -27.61
CA HIS A 211 6.21 -6.39 -27.01
C HIS A 211 5.99 -5.92 -25.56
N ILE A 212 7.06 -5.85 -24.77
CA ILE A 212 7.01 -5.35 -23.39
C ILE A 212 6.56 -3.89 -23.35
N LEU A 213 7.17 -3.03 -24.18
CA LEU A 213 6.82 -1.61 -24.28
C LEU A 213 5.35 -1.43 -24.67
N LYS A 214 4.86 -2.20 -25.64
CA LYS A 214 3.46 -2.17 -26.06
C LYS A 214 2.49 -2.51 -24.92
N LEU A 215 2.84 -3.50 -24.09
CA LEU A 215 2.01 -3.89 -22.94
C LEU A 215 1.98 -2.82 -21.85
N ILE A 216 3.12 -2.19 -21.55
CA ILE A 216 3.19 -1.21 -20.45
C ILE A 216 2.81 0.21 -20.88
N LYS A 217 2.81 0.52 -22.18
CA LYS A 217 2.53 1.85 -22.73
C LYS A 217 1.29 2.53 -22.12
N PRO A 218 0.13 1.87 -21.97
CA PRO A 218 -1.03 2.51 -21.35
C PRO A 218 -0.76 3.03 -19.92
N ASN A 219 0.08 2.33 -19.15
CA ASN A 219 0.46 2.75 -17.80
C ASN A 219 1.48 3.89 -17.81
N LEU A 220 2.37 3.93 -18.81
CA LEU A 220 3.32 5.04 -19.01
C LEU A 220 2.57 6.32 -19.42
N ASP A 221 1.70 6.21 -20.42
CA ASP A 221 0.87 7.32 -20.90
C ASP A 221 0.00 7.87 -19.75
N GLU A 222 -0.63 6.98 -18.94
CA GLU A 222 -1.35 7.38 -17.73
C GLU A 222 -0.45 8.14 -16.74
N SER A 223 0.79 7.68 -16.53
CA SER A 223 1.72 8.33 -15.60
C SER A 223 2.07 9.75 -16.03
N GLU A 224 2.29 9.97 -17.33
CA GLU A 224 2.60 11.28 -17.94
C GLU A 224 1.41 12.24 -17.89
N MET A 225 0.18 11.76 -18.12
CA MET A 225 -1.04 12.59 -18.01
C MET A 225 -1.17 13.25 -16.64
N PHE A 226 -0.75 12.55 -15.59
CA PHE A 226 -0.78 13.09 -14.25
C PHE A 226 0.46 13.95 -13.90
N GLU A 227 1.47 14.03 -14.76
CA GLU A 227 2.56 15.02 -14.67
C GLU A 227 2.18 16.34 -15.35
N CYS A 228 1.46 16.29 -16.48
CA CYS A 228 0.95 17.48 -17.17
C CYS A 228 -0.17 18.22 -16.42
N SER A 229 -0.82 17.60 -15.43
CA SER A 229 -1.76 18.30 -14.51
C SER A 229 -1.05 19.11 -13.42
N LYS A 230 0.17 19.60 -13.72
CA LYS A 230 0.95 20.55 -12.92
C LYS A 230 0.87 21.99 -13.46
N GLU A 231 0.09 22.23 -14.51
CA GLU A 231 -0.22 23.59 -15.02
C GLU A 231 -1.53 24.13 -14.41
#